data_AF-A0A940MYS7-F1
#
_entry.id   AF-A0A940MYS7-F1
#
_cell.length_a   1.000
_cell.length_b   1.000
_cell.length_c   1.000
_cell.angle_alpha   90.00
_cell.angle_beta   90.00
_cell.angle_gamma   90.00
#
_symmetry.space_group_name_H-M   'P 1'
#
loop_
_entity.id
_entity.type
_entity.pdbx_description
1 polymer ?
#
loop_
_entity_poly.entity_id
_entity_poly.type
_entity_poly.pdbx_seq_one_letter_code
_entity_poly.pdbx_strand_id
1 'polypeptide(L)'
;MSTTLFEDTVLPHFEAHRAEWLAQARAHARLLGLGGRTVTINDVRAKCPPPEDVDPRVMGAVFQAKDWELLRHERSSRKTCHSRPVGVFRLRGVVQ
;
A
#
# COMPACT_ATOMS: atom_id res chain seq x y z
N MET A 1 12.98 -23.42 -25.03
CA MET A 1 13.21 -22.36 -24.02
C MET A 1 12.86 -22.97 -22.68
N SER A 2 13.82 -23.09 -21.77
CA SER A 2 13.62 -23.73 -20.46
C SER A 2 13.15 -22.66 -19.49
N THR A 3 11.84 -22.50 -19.35
CA THR A 3 11.23 -21.63 -18.34
C THR A 3 11.58 -22.19 -16.97
N THR A 4 12.13 -21.35 -16.09
CA THR A 4 12.59 -21.79 -14.77
C THR A 4 11.40 -22.03 -13.85
N LEU A 5 11.54 -22.93 -12.86
CA LEU A 5 10.54 -23.15 -11.80
C LEU A 5 10.09 -21.85 -11.11
N PHE A 6 10.96 -20.83 -11.14
CA PHE A 6 10.68 -19.47 -10.68
C PHE A 6 9.61 -18.74 -11.51
N GLU A 7 9.65 -18.88 -12.83
CA GLU A 7 8.74 -18.18 -13.76
C GLU A 7 7.36 -18.83 -13.82
N ASP A 8 7.28 -20.17 -13.81
CA ASP A 8 6.01 -20.90 -13.97
C ASP A 8 5.22 -21.05 -12.65
N THR A 9 5.90 -21.10 -11.51
CA THR A 9 5.24 -21.43 -10.23
C THR A 9 5.40 -20.32 -9.19
N VAL A 10 6.58 -19.75 -9.05
CA VAL A 10 6.85 -18.77 -7.98
C VAL A 10 6.29 -17.39 -8.32
N LEU A 11 6.52 -16.91 -9.55
CA LEU A 11 6.00 -15.60 -9.99
C LEU A 11 4.47 -15.51 -9.89
N PRO A 12 3.69 -16.47 -10.43
CA PRO A 12 2.22 -16.35 -10.43
C PRO A 12 1.63 -16.39 -9.02
N HIS A 13 2.15 -17.24 -8.13
CA HIS A 13 1.71 -17.28 -6.73
C HIS A 13 2.07 -15.99 -5.98
N PHE A 14 3.27 -15.46 -6.20
CA PHE A 14 3.71 -14.20 -5.61
C PHE A 14 2.87 -13.02 -6.11
N GLU A 15 2.53 -12.99 -7.40
CA GLU A 15 1.69 -11.97 -8.01
C GLU A 15 0.23 -12.06 -7.54
N ALA A 16 -0.32 -13.27 -7.35
CA ALA A 16 -1.68 -13.49 -6.86
C ALA A 16 -1.86 -12.98 -5.41
N HIS A 17 -1.00 -13.42 -4.47
CA HIS A 17 -1.07 -12.96 -3.08
C HIS A 17 -0.82 -11.45 -2.96
N ARG A 18 0.09 -10.92 -3.79
CA ARG A 18 0.36 -9.49 -3.87
C ARG A 18 -0.86 -8.69 -4.36
N ALA A 19 -1.54 -9.17 -5.40
CA ALA A 19 -2.71 -8.51 -5.98
C ALA A 19 -3.89 -8.50 -5.00
N GLU A 20 -4.16 -9.62 -4.34
CA GLU A 20 -5.21 -9.74 -3.33
C GLU A 20 -4.96 -8.81 -2.16
N TRP A 21 -3.74 -8.85 -1.59
CA TRP A 21 -3.37 -7.96 -0.50
C TRP A 21 -3.47 -6.49 -0.90
N LEU A 22 -3.01 -6.13 -2.11
CA LEU A 22 -3.12 -4.76 -2.62
C LEU A 22 -4.57 -4.29 -2.72
N ALA A 23 -5.48 -5.16 -3.16
CA ALA A 23 -6.90 -4.84 -3.23
C ALA A 23 -7.48 -4.56 -1.84
N GLN A 24 -7.17 -5.41 -0.86
CA GLN A 24 -7.60 -5.22 0.54
C GLN A 24 -7.01 -3.93 1.14
N ALA A 25 -5.71 -3.70 0.96
CA ALA A 25 -5.02 -2.52 1.45
C ALA A 25 -5.60 -1.22 0.84
N ARG A 26 -5.94 -1.23 -0.46
CA ARG A 26 -6.61 -0.10 -1.13
C ARG A 26 -8.00 0.16 -0.58
N ALA A 27 -8.78 -0.88 -0.29
CA ALA A 27 -10.09 -0.74 0.33
C ALA A 27 -9.99 -0.10 1.72
N HIS A 28 -9.06 -0.58 2.55
CA HIS A 28 -8.79 0.02 3.86
C HIS A 28 -8.33 1.47 3.76
N ALA A 29 -7.43 1.78 2.83
CA ALA A 29 -6.99 3.15 2.58
C ALA A 29 -8.19 4.07 2.26
N ARG A 30 -9.06 3.66 1.35
CA ARG A 30 -10.27 4.42 0.99
C ARG A 30 -11.17 4.65 2.19
N LEU A 31 -11.45 3.62 2.99
CA LEU A 31 -12.25 3.74 4.21
C LEU A 31 -11.65 4.74 5.22
N LEU A 32 -10.32 4.74 5.38
CA LEU A 32 -9.62 5.69 6.24
C LEU A 32 -9.69 7.13 5.71
N GLY A 33 -9.71 7.30 4.39
CA GLY A 33 -9.72 8.60 3.71
C GLY A 33 -11.12 9.21 3.51
N LEU A 34 -12.19 8.48 3.84
CA LEU A 34 -13.56 9.00 3.80
C LEU A 34 -13.69 10.26 4.67
N GLY A 35 -14.56 11.18 4.24
CA GLY A 35 -14.75 12.47 4.93
C GLY A 35 -13.59 13.44 4.80
N GLY A 36 -12.68 13.23 3.82
CA GLY A 36 -11.55 14.13 3.56
C GLY A 36 -10.39 13.98 4.56
N ARG A 37 -10.37 12.90 5.34
CA ARG A 37 -9.30 12.62 6.30
C ARG A 37 -7.99 12.33 5.58
N THR A 38 -6.88 12.75 6.20
CA THR A 38 -5.54 12.41 5.74
C THR A 38 -5.16 11.02 6.19
N VAL A 39 -4.51 10.25 5.31
CA VAL A 39 -4.11 8.87 5.52
C VAL A 39 -2.64 8.72 5.17
N THR A 40 -1.91 7.97 5.98
CA THR A 40 -0.54 7.56 5.70
C THR A 40 -0.46 6.06 5.45
N ILE A 41 0.67 5.62 4.91
CA ILE A 41 0.90 4.18 4.75
C ILE A 41 1.03 3.44 6.08
N ASN A 42 1.37 4.15 7.17
CA ASN A 42 1.38 3.58 8.50
C ASN A 42 -0.03 3.25 9.00
N ASP A 43 -1.02 4.08 8.68
CA ASP A 43 -2.41 3.86 9.05
C ASP A 43 -2.98 2.62 8.35
N VAL A 44 -2.67 2.46 7.06
CA VAL A 44 -3.01 1.26 6.29
C VAL A 44 -2.32 0.04 6.88
N ARG A 45 -1.01 0.12 7.14
CA ARG A 45 -0.24 -0.98 7.74
C ARG A 45 -0.75 -1.42 9.11
N ALA A 46 -1.28 -0.49 9.92
CA ALA A 46 -1.85 -0.81 11.23
C ALA A 46 -3.16 -1.61 11.13
N LYS A 47 -3.89 -1.50 10.01
CA LYS A 47 -5.15 -2.22 9.76
C LYS A 47 -4.98 -3.45 8.87
N CYS A 48 -4.07 -3.37 7.90
CA CYS A 48 -3.80 -4.37 6.89
C CYS A 48 -2.27 -4.45 6.70
N PRO A 49 -1.55 -5.14 7.61
CA PRO A 49 -0.13 -5.39 7.43
C PRO A 49 0.10 -6.27 6.20
N PRO A 50 1.27 -6.19 5.54
CA PRO A 50 1.60 -7.12 4.47
C PRO A 50 1.83 -8.52 5.07
N PRO A 51 1.47 -9.60 4.35
CA PRO A 51 1.83 -10.97 4.70
C PRO A 51 3.35 -11.12 4.86
N GLU A 52 3.79 -12.12 5.64
CA GLU A 52 5.22 -12.34 5.93
C GLU A 52 6.04 -12.70 4.66
N ASP A 53 5.39 -13.31 3.68
CA ASP A 53 5.93 -13.70 2.38
C ASP A 53 5.93 -12.57 1.34
N VAL A 54 5.36 -11.40 1.67
CA VAL A 54 5.26 -10.27 0.73
C VAL A 54 6.23 -9.15 1.10
N ASP A 55 7.03 -8.70 0.13
CA ASP A 55 7.97 -7.58 0.31
C ASP A 55 7.21 -6.32 0.77
N PRO A 56 7.53 -5.73 1.94
CA PRO A 56 6.87 -4.54 2.47
C PRO A 56 6.87 -3.32 1.54
N ARG A 57 7.74 -3.27 0.52
CA ARG A 57 7.77 -2.24 -0.52
C ARG A 57 6.49 -2.23 -1.36
N VAL A 58 5.72 -3.32 -1.38
CA VAL A 58 4.38 -3.37 -1.98
C VAL A 58 3.46 -2.26 -1.45
N MET A 59 3.68 -1.83 -0.21
CA MET A 59 2.89 -0.78 0.43
C MET A 59 2.93 0.55 -0.31
N GLY A 60 4.03 0.85 -1.02
CA GLY A 60 4.11 2.04 -1.86
C GLY A 60 3.08 2.07 -2.99
N ALA A 61 2.58 0.91 -3.42
CA ALA A 61 1.60 0.80 -4.50
C ALA A 61 0.14 0.98 -4.05
N VAL A 62 -0.11 1.17 -2.74
CA VAL A 62 -1.46 1.39 -2.19
C VAL A 62 -2.04 2.73 -2.66
N PHE A 63 -1.23 3.79 -2.63
CA PHE A 63 -1.65 5.16 -3.01
C PHE A 63 -1.31 5.53 -4.46
N GLN A 64 -0.93 4.58 -5.31
CA GLN A 64 -0.63 4.83 -6.73
C GLN A 64 -1.87 5.14 -7.57
N ALA A 65 -3.08 4.92 -7.06
CA ALA A 65 -4.31 5.27 -7.77
C ALA A 65 -4.45 6.80 -7.90
N LYS A 66 -5.00 7.26 -9.03
CA LYS A 66 -5.24 8.70 -9.33
C LYS A 66 -6.19 9.37 -8.33
N ASP A 67 -6.89 8.58 -7.53
CA ASP A 67 -7.83 9.00 -6.50
C ASP A 67 -7.14 9.64 -5.28
N TRP A 68 -5.81 9.58 -5.18
CA TRP A 68 -5.06 10.11 -4.06
C TRP A 68 -4.28 11.37 -4.41
N GLU A 69 -4.34 12.34 -3.51
CA GLU A 69 -3.52 13.54 -3.55
C GLU A 69 -2.45 13.44 -2.46
N LEU A 70 -1.18 13.42 -2.86
CA LEU A 70 -0.07 13.56 -1.91
C LEU A 70 -0.01 15.03 -1.45
N LEU A 71 -0.26 15.26 -0.17
CA LEU A 71 -0.27 16.60 0.42
C LEU A 71 1.13 17.03 0.87
N ARG A 72 1.82 16.14 1.59
CA ARG A 72 3.16 16.39 2.14
C ARG A 72 3.84 15.08 2.50
N HIS A 73 5.11 15.16 2.83
CA HIS A 73 5.81 14.10 3.55
C HIS A 73 5.91 14.47 5.03
N GLU A 74 5.71 13.49 5.91
CA GLU A 74 5.95 13.64 7.34
C GLU A 74 6.90 12.55 7.85
N ARG A 75 7.55 12.77 8.99
CA ARG A 75 8.43 11.75 9.56
C ARG A 75 7.57 10.59 10.07
N SER A 76 7.94 9.36 9.70
CA SER A 76 7.29 8.18 10.23
C SER A 76 7.39 8.16 11.75
N SER A 77 6.26 8.03 12.44
CA SER A 77 6.18 7.88 13.90
C SER A 77 6.65 6.50 14.40
N ARG A 78 6.94 5.56 13.48
CA ARG A 78 7.40 4.21 13.82
C ARG A 78 8.85 4.22 14.31
N LYS A 79 9.07 3.70 15.52
CA LYS A 79 10.42 3.51 16.12
C LYS A 79 11.39 2.70 15.25
N THR A 80 10.87 1.76 14.44
CA THR A 80 11.68 0.88 13.55
C THR A 80 11.98 1.48 12.18
N CYS A 81 11.51 2.68 11.85
CA CYS A 81 11.59 3.24 10.49
C CYS A 81 12.72 4.25 10.27
N HIS A 82 13.71 4.39 11.17
CA HIS A 82 14.84 5.33 11.03
C HIS A 82 14.43 6.76 10.59
N SER A 83 13.25 7.23 10.99
CA SER A 83 12.70 8.52 10.55
C SER A 83 12.52 8.68 9.03
N ARG A 84 12.45 7.59 8.26
CA ARG A 84 12.16 7.66 6.82
C ARG A 84 10.84 8.43 6.61
N PRO A 85 10.83 9.42 5.70
CA PRO A 85 9.62 10.18 5.42
C PRO A 85 8.53 9.27 4.86
N VAL A 86 7.29 9.46 5.32
CA VAL A 86 6.08 8.83 4.80
C VAL A 86 5.21 9.90 4.14
N GLY A 87 4.60 9.56 3.01
CA GLY A 87 3.63 10.43 2.36
C GLY A 87 2.33 10.51 3.15
N VAL A 88 1.79 11.72 3.24
CA VAL A 88 0.45 12.01 3.77
C VAL A 88 -0.46 12.24 2.58
N PHE A 89 -1.46 11.38 2.43
CA PHE A 89 -2.36 11.38 1.30
C PHE A 89 -3.76 11.79 1.72
N ARG A 90 -4.50 12.41 0.81
CA ARG A 90 -5.94 12.67 0.95
C ARG A 90 -6.66 12.04 -0.23
N LEU A 91 -7.80 11.41 0.04
CA LEU A 91 -8.67 10.91 -1.02
C LEU A 91 -9.25 12.13 -1.74
N ARG A 92 -8.97 12.27 -3.04
CA ARG A 92 -9.61 13.25 -3.90
C ARG A 92 -11.10 12.94 -3.84
N GLY A 93 -11.89 13.94 -3.48
CA GLY A 93 -13.33 13.80 -3.47
C GLY A 93 -13.76 13.21 -4.81
N VAL A 94 -14.37 12.03 -4.77
CA VAL A 94 -15.11 11.53 -5.91
C VAL A 94 -16.15 12.62 -6.14
N VAL A 95 -15.97 13.42 -7.18
CA VAL A 95 -17.03 14.30 -7.65
C VAL A 95 -18.18 13.33 -7.96
N GLN A 96 -19.22 13.38 -7.12
CA GLN A 96 -20.48 12.70 -7.44
C GLN A 96 -21.04 13.30 -8.72
#